data_AF-A0A838QU49-F1
#
_entry.id   AF-A0A838QU49-F1
#
_cell.length_a   1.000
_cell.length_b   1.000
_cell.length_c   1.000
_cell.angle_alpha   90.00
_cell.angle_beta   90.00
_cell.angle_gamma   90.00
#
_symmetry.space_group_name_H-M   'P 1'
#
loop_
_entity.id
_entity.type
_entity.pdbx_description
1 polymer ?
#
loop_
_entity_poly.entity_id
_entity_poly.type
_entity_poly.pdbx_seq_one_letter_code
_entity_poly.pdbx_strand_id
1 'polypeptide(L)'
;MNRMLTTFLAVLALPAVAWAQGGPAINGLDPTPRVFNDFSTSTAVVTGVGINPGIGSISDAAMVDDGMGGNFANRHDILLSADGGATPALFTIDDSFTFQTTLNLTVGSTTPRKEAGIRINSPIT
;
A
#
# COMPACT_ATOMS: atom_id res chain seq x y z
N MET A 1 11.53 -71.94 16.97
CA MET A 1 10.51 -70.95 17.37
C MET A 1 11.14 -69.57 17.33
N ASN A 2 10.99 -68.84 16.23
CA ASN A 2 11.58 -67.51 16.07
C ASN A 2 10.57 -66.47 16.55
N ARG A 3 10.88 -65.77 17.65
CA ARG A 3 10.04 -64.70 18.20
C ARG A 3 10.37 -63.39 17.48
N MET A 4 9.44 -62.92 16.66
CA MET A 4 9.53 -61.65 15.95
C MET A 4 9.23 -60.53 16.94
N LEU A 5 10.21 -59.66 17.20
CA LEU A 5 10.07 -58.52 18.10
C LEU A 5 9.58 -57.33 17.28
N THR A 6 8.34 -56.91 17.49
CA THR A 6 7.73 -55.78 16.78
C THR A 6 7.99 -54.50 17.57
N THR A 7 8.87 -53.63 17.06
CA THR A 7 9.18 -52.34 17.67
C THR A 7 8.14 -51.30 17.25
N PHE A 8 7.38 -50.76 18.21
CA PHE A 8 6.46 -49.64 17.99
C PHE A 8 7.24 -48.32 18.01
N LEU A 9 7.25 -47.58 16.90
CA LEU A 9 7.78 -46.23 16.81
C LEU A 9 6.69 -45.24 17.24
N ALA A 10 6.81 -44.65 18.43
CA ALA A 10 5.91 -43.60 18.88
C ALA A 10 6.32 -42.27 18.21
N VAL A 11 5.46 -41.75 17.32
CA VAL A 11 5.63 -40.42 16.74
C VAL A 11 5.21 -39.38 17.78
N LEU A 12 6.17 -38.61 18.28
CA LEU A 12 5.93 -37.48 19.17
C LEU A 12 5.25 -36.37 18.35
N ALA A 13 3.94 -36.15 18.56
CA ALA A 13 3.24 -35.02 17.97
C ALA A 13 3.63 -33.74 18.71
N LEU A 14 4.49 -32.92 18.11
CA LEU A 14 4.78 -31.57 18.59
C LEU A 14 3.57 -30.69 18.29
N PRO A 15 2.91 -30.07 19.30
CA PRO A 15 1.87 -29.10 19.04
C PRO A 15 2.52 -27.89 18.37
N ALA A 16 2.15 -27.63 17.11
CA ALA A 16 2.52 -26.41 16.42
C ALA A 16 1.85 -25.23 17.13
N VAL A 17 2.64 -24.49 17.90
CA VAL A 17 2.19 -23.23 18.48
C VAL A 17 2.14 -22.22 17.34
N ALA A 18 0.93 -21.91 16.85
CA ALA A 18 0.74 -20.84 15.90
C ALA A 18 1.00 -19.51 16.64
N TRP A 19 2.18 -18.94 16.42
CA TRP A 19 2.46 -17.57 16.85
C TRP A 19 1.55 -16.66 16.03
N ALA A 20 0.72 -15.85 16.70
CA ALA A 20 0.02 -14.78 16.02
C ALA A 20 1.06 -13.86 15.38
N GLN A 21 1.22 -13.93 14.06
CA GLN A 21 2.01 -12.94 13.34
C GLN A 21 1.23 -11.63 13.41
N GLY A 22 1.81 -10.63 14.08
CA GLY A 22 1.31 -9.26 13.98
C GLY A 22 1.44 -8.79 12.53
N GLY A 23 0.52 -7.92 12.11
CA GLY A 23 0.56 -7.30 10.78
C GLY A 23 1.87 -6.54 10.51
N PRO A 24 2.10 -6.12 9.26
CA PRO A 24 3.35 -5.49 8.86
C PRO A 24 3.66 -4.25 9.70
N ALA A 25 4.90 -4.14 10.18
CA ALA A 25 5.39 -2.98 10.91
C ALA A 25 5.63 -1.82 9.92
N ILE A 26 4.65 -0.92 9.80
CA ILE A 26 4.72 0.19 8.85
C ILE A 26 5.74 1.23 9.30
N ASN A 27 6.81 1.39 8.52
CA ASN A 27 7.94 2.27 8.79
C ASN A 27 8.25 3.26 7.65
N GLY A 28 7.50 3.20 6.54
CA GLY A 28 7.73 4.02 5.36
C GLY A 28 6.47 4.45 4.64
N LEU A 29 6.67 5.35 3.67
CA LEU A 29 5.69 5.82 2.70
C LEU A 29 6.24 5.57 1.31
N ASP A 30 5.51 4.84 0.47
CA ASP A 30 5.90 4.48 -0.89
C ASP A 30 5.15 5.35 -1.93
N PRO A 31 5.86 6.10 -2.80
CA PRO A 31 5.24 6.88 -3.84
C PRO A 31 4.78 6.00 -5.01
N THR A 32 3.49 6.07 -5.34
CA THR A 32 2.93 5.45 -6.55
C THR A 32 2.31 6.53 -7.43
N PRO A 33 3.14 7.34 -8.11
CA PRO A 33 2.63 8.39 -9.00
C PRO A 33 2.01 7.77 -10.25
N ARG A 34 1.09 8.51 -10.90
CA ARG A 34 0.60 8.21 -12.25
C ARG A 34 -0.14 6.85 -12.35
N VAL A 35 -0.84 6.45 -11.29
CA VAL A 35 -1.70 5.25 -11.29
C VAL A 35 -2.79 5.34 -12.36
N PHE A 36 -3.33 6.54 -12.56
CA PHE A 36 -4.00 6.95 -13.80
C PHE A 36 -3.27 8.18 -14.33
N ASN A 37 -3.13 8.28 -15.65
CA ASN A 37 -2.34 9.34 -16.28
C ASN A 37 -3.02 9.87 -17.55
N ASP A 38 -4.23 10.39 -17.39
CA ASP A 38 -5.00 10.95 -18.51
C ASP A 38 -4.47 12.29 -19.04
N PHE A 39 -3.67 13.00 -18.25
CA PHE A 39 -2.99 14.26 -18.63
C PHE A 39 -1.48 14.04 -18.57
N SER A 40 -0.94 13.35 -19.58
CA SER A 40 0.43 12.83 -19.51
C SER A 40 1.52 13.91 -19.53
N THR A 41 1.18 15.10 -20.04
CA THR A 41 2.06 16.28 -20.12
C THR A 41 2.17 17.08 -18.81
N SER A 42 1.33 16.77 -17.82
CA SER A 42 1.37 17.45 -16.53
C SER A 42 2.67 17.20 -15.76
N THR A 43 3.03 18.11 -14.86
CA THR A 43 4.22 18.01 -14.02
C THR A 43 3.84 17.54 -12.62
N ALA A 44 4.09 16.25 -12.34
CA ALA A 44 3.88 15.66 -11.03
C ALA A 44 5.18 15.58 -10.23
N VAL A 45 5.13 16.03 -8.98
CA VAL A 45 6.21 15.99 -8.01
C VAL A 45 5.70 15.32 -6.75
N VAL A 46 6.39 14.27 -6.29
CA VAL A 46 6.10 13.58 -5.03
C VAL A 46 7.30 13.75 -4.11
N THR A 47 7.06 14.18 -2.87
CA THR A 47 8.12 14.46 -1.88
C THR A 47 7.75 13.91 -0.50
N GLY A 48 8.75 13.83 0.38
CA GLY A 48 8.55 13.42 1.77
C GLY A 48 8.18 11.95 1.96
N VAL A 49 8.63 11.10 1.04
CA VAL A 49 8.43 9.65 1.06
C VAL A 49 9.61 8.93 1.76
N GLY A 50 9.42 7.66 2.11
CA GLY A 50 10.46 6.81 2.72
C GLY A 50 10.43 6.67 4.24
N ILE A 51 9.71 7.56 4.96
CA ILE A 51 9.61 7.49 6.43
C ILE A 51 8.15 7.58 6.92
N ASN A 52 7.80 6.76 7.92
CA ASN A 52 6.54 6.83 8.63
C ASN A 52 6.77 6.65 10.15
N PRO A 53 6.30 7.56 11.03
CA PRO A 53 5.50 8.74 10.75
C PRO A 53 6.28 9.80 9.95
N GLY A 54 5.60 10.44 8.99
CA GLY A 54 6.19 11.40 8.07
C GLY A 54 5.13 12.22 7.35
N ILE A 55 5.56 13.12 6.46
CA ILE A 55 4.67 13.93 5.63
C ILE A 55 4.97 13.60 4.18
N GLY A 56 4.03 12.91 3.52
CA GLY A 56 4.03 12.75 2.07
C GLY A 56 3.29 13.89 1.39
N SER A 57 3.81 14.37 0.26
CA SER A 57 3.17 15.42 -0.54
C SER A 57 3.17 15.07 -2.02
N ILE A 58 2.04 15.31 -2.67
CA ILE A 58 1.86 15.20 -4.12
C ILE A 58 1.47 16.58 -4.63
N SER A 59 2.20 17.06 -5.63
CA SER A 59 1.84 18.24 -6.43
C SER A 59 1.73 17.80 -7.87
N ASP A 60 0.60 18.07 -8.53
CA ASP A 60 0.45 17.89 -9.97
C ASP A 60 -0.07 19.19 -10.59
N ALA A 61 0.59 19.65 -11.64
CA ALA A 61 0.40 20.98 -12.21
C ALA A 61 0.50 20.97 -13.73
N ALA A 62 0.05 22.08 -14.35
CA ALA A 62 0.05 22.26 -15.80
C ALA A 62 -0.69 21.15 -16.56
N MET A 63 -1.86 20.77 -16.05
CA MET A 63 -2.76 19.80 -16.70
C MET A 63 -3.22 20.37 -18.05
N VAL A 64 -2.77 19.76 -19.15
CA VAL A 64 -3.21 20.06 -20.51
C VAL A 64 -3.67 18.76 -21.14
N ASP A 65 -4.90 18.74 -21.65
CA ASP A 65 -5.43 17.60 -22.40
C ASP A 65 -4.61 17.44 -23.68
N ASP A 66 -3.89 16.32 -23.78
CA ASP A 66 -3.06 15.94 -24.91
C ASP A 66 -3.78 14.97 -25.87
N GLY A 67 -5.05 14.65 -25.59
CA GLY A 67 -5.84 13.71 -26.36
C GLY A 67 -5.38 12.25 -26.26
N MET A 68 -4.42 11.93 -25.38
CA MET A 68 -3.89 10.57 -25.21
C MET A 68 -4.59 9.77 -24.12
N GLY A 69 -5.39 10.42 -23.26
CA GLY A 69 -6.07 9.81 -22.11
C GLY A 69 -7.59 9.76 -22.21
N GLY A 70 -8.24 9.16 -21.21
CA GLY A 70 -9.70 9.14 -21.04
C GLY A 70 -10.30 10.51 -20.66
N ASN A 71 -9.47 11.55 -20.60
CA ASN A 71 -9.78 12.95 -20.27
C ASN A 71 -10.54 13.14 -18.94
N PHE A 72 -10.25 12.29 -17.95
CA PHE A 72 -10.90 12.37 -16.65
C PHE A 72 -9.99 12.99 -15.59
N ALA A 73 -8.91 12.29 -15.22
CA ALA A 73 -8.00 12.75 -14.17
C ALA A 73 -6.68 11.97 -14.17
N ASN A 74 -5.62 12.61 -13.66
CA ASN A 74 -4.49 11.87 -13.13
C ASN A 74 -4.80 11.39 -11.73
N ARG A 75 -4.20 10.26 -11.38
CA ARG A 75 -4.24 9.73 -10.02
C ARG A 75 -2.84 9.38 -9.57
N HIS A 76 -2.51 9.81 -8.36
CA HIS A 76 -1.26 9.55 -7.68
C HIS A 76 -1.60 9.06 -6.28
N ASP A 77 -0.83 8.11 -5.79
CA ASP A 77 -0.98 7.57 -4.46
C ASP A 77 0.34 7.71 -3.69
N ILE A 78 0.23 7.75 -2.36
CA ILE A 78 1.32 7.44 -1.44
C ILE A 78 0.76 6.33 -0.56
N LEU A 79 1.41 5.16 -0.58
CA LEU A 79 0.98 3.96 0.11
C LEU A 79 1.83 3.75 1.37
N LEU A 80 1.27 3.05 2.35
CA LEU A 80 2.04 2.63 3.52
C LEU A 80 3.07 1.57 3.10
N SER A 81 4.23 1.56 3.75
CA SER A 81 5.32 0.63 3.47
C SER A 81 5.93 0.08 4.76
N ALA A 82 6.42 -1.16 4.70
CA ALA A 82 7.09 -1.86 5.80
C ALA A 82 8.61 -2.02 5.60
N ASP A 83 9.15 -1.52 4.47
CA ASP A 83 10.55 -1.66 4.07
C ASP A 83 11.23 -0.31 3.82
N GLY A 84 10.81 0.74 4.55
CA GLY A 84 11.38 2.08 4.42
C GLY A 84 10.96 2.82 3.16
N GLY A 85 9.78 2.49 2.62
CA GLY A 85 9.22 3.13 1.42
C GLY A 85 9.73 2.55 0.11
N ALA A 86 10.27 1.32 0.10
CA ALA A 86 10.73 0.67 -1.12
C ALA A 86 9.61 -0.06 -1.86
N THR A 87 8.63 -0.61 -1.12
CA THR A 87 7.44 -1.24 -1.68
C THR A 87 6.17 -0.96 -0.85
N PRO A 88 4.97 -1.00 -1.47
CA PRO A 88 3.70 -0.95 -0.74
C PRO A 88 3.53 -2.14 0.21
N ALA A 89 3.10 -1.86 1.44
CA ALA A 89 2.73 -2.88 2.41
C ALA A 89 1.43 -3.59 2.01
N LEU A 90 1.41 -4.91 2.16
CA LEU A 90 0.21 -5.73 2.01
C LEU A 90 -0.35 -6.06 3.39
N PHE A 91 -1.63 -5.83 3.57
CA PHE A 91 -2.39 -6.25 4.75
C PHE A 91 -3.22 -7.49 4.36
N THR A 92 -3.13 -8.52 5.18
CA THR A 92 -3.96 -9.72 5.06
C THR A 92 -5.36 -9.46 5.64
N ILE A 93 -6.32 -10.33 5.34
CA ILE A 93 -7.69 -10.18 5.85
C ILE A 93 -7.79 -10.31 7.38
N ASP A 94 -6.81 -10.97 8.00
CA ASP A 94 -6.74 -11.19 9.44
C ASP A 94 -5.99 -10.05 10.18
N ASP A 95 -5.38 -9.13 9.44
CA ASP A 95 -4.67 -8.00 10.02
C ASP A 95 -5.65 -6.94 10.53
N SER A 96 -5.59 -6.68 11.82
CA SER A 96 -6.23 -5.50 12.41
C SER A 96 -5.31 -4.29 12.27
N PHE A 97 -5.85 -3.15 11.84
CA PHE A 97 -5.08 -1.91 11.74
C PHE A 97 -5.86 -0.70 12.22
N THR A 98 -5.13 0.32 12.65
CA THR A 98 -5.64 1.69 12.84
C THR A 98 -4.81 2.61 11.99
N PHE A 99 -5.47 3.46 11.21
CA PHE A 99 -4.82 4.45 10.36
C PHE A 99 -5.29 5.85 10.77
N GLN A 100 -4.34 6.76 10.94
CA GLN A 100 -4.61 8.17 11.22
C GLN A 100 -3.69 9.03 10.35
N THR A 101 -4.27 10.03 9.71
CA THR A 101 -3.52 11.04 8.95
C THR A 101 -4.24 12.38 8.99
N THR A 102 -3.50 13.45 8.73
CA THR A 102 -4.09 14.75 8.38
C THR A 102 -3.98 14.91 6.87
N LEU A 103 -5.11 15.04 6.20
CA LEU A 103 -5.16 15.24 4.75
C LEU A 103 -5.45 16.71 4.43
N ASN A 104 -4.53 17.34 3.69
CA ASN A 104 -4.70 18.70 3.18
C ASN A 104 -4.76 18.68 1.66
N LEU A 105 -5.82 19.26 1.09
CA LEU A 105 -5.95 19.49 -0.35
C LEU A 105 -5.91 20.99 -0.64
N THR A 106 -4.82 21.45 -1.26
CA THR A 106 -4.66 22.83 -1.68
C THR A 106 -4.88 22.92 -3.19
N VAL A 107 -5.85 23.73 -3.62
CA VAL A 107 -6.17 23.90 -5.04
C VAL A 107 -6.35 25.38 -5.36
N GLY A 108 -5.86 25.82 -6.52
CA GLY A 108 -6.10 27.17 -7.02
C GLY A 108 -7.52 27.36 -7.60
N SER A 109 -8.19 26.27 -7.95
CA SER A 109 -9.58 26.26 -8.43
C SER A 109 -10.24 24.91 -8.15
N THR A 110 -11.51 24.91 -7.78
CA THR A 110 -12.34 23.72 -7.60
C THR A 110 -13.05 23.27 -8.88
N THR A 111 -12.85 23.96 -10.01
CA THR A 111 -13.43 23.62 -11.32
C THR A 111 -12.32 23.42 -12.37
N PRO A 112 -12.29 22.30 -13.10
CA PRO A 112 -13.05 21.05 -12.84
C PRO A 112 -12.76 20.48 -11.44
N ARG A 113 -13.53 19.50 -10.95
CA ARG A 113 -13.41 18.95 -9.58
C ARG A 113 -12.01 18.37 -9.31
N LYS A 114 -11.47 18.57 -8.10
CA LYS A 114 -10.23 17.96 -7.61
C LYS A 114 -10.55 17.12 -6.37
N GLU A 115 -9.82 16.02 -6.18
CA GLU A 115 -10.06 15.07 -5.11
C GLU A 115 -8.75 14.69 -4.42
N ALA A 116 -8.85 14.51 -3.11
CA ALA A 116 -7.86 13.81 -2.31
C ALA A 116 -8.63 13.00 -1.27
N GLY A 117 -8.10 11.86 -0.88
CA GLY A 117 -8.79 10.98 0.06
C GLY A 117 -7.93 9.85 0.56
N ILE A 118 -8.51 9.07 1.47
CA ILE A 118 -7.95 7.82 1.95
C ILE A 118 -8.51 6.71 1.07
N ARG A 119 -7.64 5.79 0.66
CA ARG A 119 -8.04 4.61 -0.11
C ARG A 119 -7.58 3.36 0.61
N ILE A 120 -8.49 2.40 0.69
CA ILE A 120 -8.22 1.01 1.09
C ILE A 120 -8.60 0.17 -0.12
N ASN A 121 -7.66 -0.62 -0.64
CA ASN A 121 -7.88 -1.46 -1.82
C ASN A 121 -7.41 -2.88 -1.61
N SER A 122 -8.15 -3.81 -2.21
CA SER A 122 -7.74 -5.20 -2.38
C SER A 122 -7.32 -5.41 -3.84
N PRO A 123 -6.18 -6.06 -4.10
CA PRO A 123 -5.81 -6.49 -5.45
C PRO A 123 -6.55 -7.76 -5.89
N ILE A 124 -7.30 -8.42 -4.98
CA ILE A 124 -8.15 -9.55 -5.33
C ILE A 124 -9.41 -9.00 -6.03
N THR A 125 -9.47 -9.15 -7.35
CA THR A 125 -10.66 -8.95 -8.19
C THR A 125 -11.53 -10.19 -8.24
#